data_AF-A0A931Q2S4-F1
#
_entry.id   AF-A0A931Q2S4-F1
#
_cell.length_a   1.000
_cell.length_b   1.000
_cell.length_c   1.000
_cell.angle_alpha   90.00
_cell.angle_beta   90.00
_cell.angle_gamma   90.00
#
_symmetry.space_group_name_H-M   'P 1'
#
loop_
_entity.id
_entity.type
_entity.pdbx_description
1 polymer ?
#
loop_
_entity_poly.entity_id
_entity_poly.type
_entity_poly.pdbx_seq_one_letter_code
_entity_poly.pdbx_strand_id
1 'polypeptide(L)'
;AKYASYAFTLPLTINQPGVGSNAFAHESGIHADGALKDRRNYELYDPEDVGRGEPELLETGRIITTGEYGGVKGFRHVYDKLGIHFHDDNEARKVLELVQYANLHTQKPMTDDELRFIAQYPDIARKILTSNP
;
A
#
# COMPACT_ATOMS: atom_id res chain seq x y z
N ALA A 1 -7.65 -20.07 14.32
CA ALA A 1 -6.94 -20.10 13.01
C ALA A 1 -5.41 -20.18 13.15
N LYS A 2 -4.75 -19.20 13.79
CA LYS A 2 -3.27 -19.20 13.96
C LYS A 2 -2.73 -20.49 14.60
N TYR A 3 -3.34 -20.96 15.70
CA TYR A 3 -2.96 -22.23 16.33
C TYR A 3 -3.09 -23.45 15.42
N ALA A 4 -4.20 -23.56 14.66
CA ALA A 4 -4.39 -24.67 13.73
C ALA A 4 -3.35 -24.63 12.59
N SER A 5 -3.08 -23.45 12.04
CA SER A 5 -2.04 -23.25 11.02
C SER A 5 -0.67 -23.71 11.52
N TYR A 6 -0.32 -23.37 12.77
CA TYR A 6 0.89 -23.84 13.44
C TYR A 6 0.88 -25.37 13.65
N ALA A 7 -0.17 -25.91 14.25
CA ALA A 7 -0.26 -27.33 14.62
C ALA A 7 -0.20 -28.27 13.40
N PHE A 8 -0.79 -27.85 12.28
CA PHE A 8 -0.83 -28.64 11.04
C PHE A 8 0.23 -28.23 10.02
N THR A 9 1.11 -27.27 10.35
CA THR A 9 2.13 -26.74 9.41
C THR A 9 1.53 -26.31 8.06
N LEU A 10 0.32 -25.77 8.09
CA LEU A 10 -0.39 -25.29 6.90
C LEU A 10 -0.55 -23.78 7.02
N PRO A 11 0.13 -22.97 6.19
CA PRO A 11 0.05 -21.52 6.30
C PRO A 11 -1.37 -21.01 6.02
N LEU A 12 -1.79 -19.98 6.76
CA LEU A 12 -3.03 -19.26 6.45
C LEU A 12 -2.86 -18.51 5.13
N THR A 13 -3.80 -18.70 4.22
CA THR A 13 -3.82 -17.92 2.98
C THR A 13 -4.20 -16.47 3.31
N ILE A 14 -3.57 -15.54 2.58
CA ILE A 14 -3.78 -14.10 2.76
C ILE A 14 -5.26 -13.69 2.61
N ASN A 15 -6.01 -14.38 1.74
CA ASN A 15 -7.41 -14.08 1.44
C ASN A 15 -8.41 -14.99 2.18
N GLN A 16 -7.96 -15.75 3.20
CA GLN A 16 -8.86 -16.61 3.97
C GLN A 16 -9.96 -15.74 4.65
N PRO A 17 -11.25 -16.04 4.46
CA PRO A 17 -12.33 -15.27 5.09
C PRO A 17 -12.18 -15.18 6.61
N GLY A 18 -12.39 -14.00 7.16
CA GLY A 18 -12.30 -13.68 8.60
C GLY A 18 -10.87 -13.67 9.17
N VAL A 19 -10.00 -14.59 8.76
CA VAL A 19 -8.73 -14.87 9.45
C VAL A 19 -7.46 -14.67 8.62
N GLY A 20 -7.59 -14.49 7.30
CA GLY A 20 -6.48 -14.18 6.39
C GLY A 20 -6.04 -12.73 6.55
N SER A 21 -4.77 -12.41 6.31
CA SER A 21 -4.23 -11.06 6.55
C SER A 21 -5.00 -9.97 5.77
N ASN A 22 -5.57 -10.28 4.60
CA ASN A 22 -6.37 -9.32 3.81
C ASN A 22 -7.86 -9.23 4.19
N ALA A 23 -8.35 -9.95 5.22
CA ALA A 23 -9.80 -10.03 5.47
C ALA A 23 -10.46 -8.67 5.77
N PHE A 24 -9.70 -7.68 6.22
CA PHE A 24 -10.14 -6.31 6.51
C PHE A 24 -9.26 -5.25 5.82
N ALA A 25 -8.49 -5.67 4.80
CA ALA A 25 -7.59 -4.77 4.08
C ALA A 25 -8.33 -4.12 2.89
N HIS A 26 -8.23 -2.80 2.76
CA HIS A 26 -8.83 -2.03 1.67
C HIS A 26 -7.74 -1.42 0.79
N GLU A 27 -7.66 -1.88 -0.46
CA GLU A 27 -6.61 -1.44 -1.39
C GLU A 27 -7.05 -0.30 -2.31
N SER A 28 -8.30 -0.32 -2.77
CA SER A 28 -8.78 0.70 -3.73
C SER A 28 -8.96 2.04 -3.01
N GLY A 29 -8.55 3.14 -3.63
CA GLY A 29 -8.65 4.46 -3.02
C GLY A 29 -10.07 4.85 -2.59
N ILE A 30 -11.10 4.43 -3.34
CA ILE A 30 -12.51 4.66 -2.96
C ILE A 30 -12.97 3.76 -1.80
N HIS A 31 -12.47 2.52 -1.73
CA HIS A 31 -12.81 1.59 -0.65
C HIS A 31 -12.10 2.00 0.64
N ALA A 32 -10.83 2.38 0.55
CA ALA A 32 -10.06 2.89 1.67
C ALA A 32 -10.65 4.20 2.21
N ASP A 33 -10.97 5.17 1.34
CA ASP A 33 -11.62 6.42 1.76
C ASP A 33 -12.98 6.18 2.40
N GLY A 34 -13.80 5.30 1.83
CA GLY A 34 -15.11 4.99 2.41
C GLY A 34 -15.02 4.23 3.73
N ALA A 35 -14.05 3.31 3.89
CA ALA A 35 -13.81 2.62 5.15
C ALA A 35 -13.27 3.56 6.24
N LEU A 36 -12.47 4.56 5.88
CA LEU A 36 -12.00 5.60 6.81
C LEU A 36 -13.14 6.51 7.32
N LYS A 37 -14.14 6.77 6.47
CA LYS A 37 -15.31 7.58 6.84
C LYS A 37 -16.30 6.80 7.71
N ASP A 38 -16.62 5.59 7.28
CA ASP A 38 -17.40 4.62 8.04
C ASP A 38 -17.02 3.21 7.58
N ARG A 39 -16.41 2.43 8.48
CA ARG A 39 -15.95 1.07 8.21
C ARG A 39 -17.07 0.17 7.68
N ARG A 40 -18.31 0.39 8.12
CA ARG A 40 -19.49 -0.40 7.69
C ARG A 40 -19.85 -0.23 6.21
N ASN A 41 -19.27 0.75 5.53
CA ASN A 41 -19.42 0.87 4.08
C ASN A 41 -18.82 -0.31 3.32
N TYR A 42 -17.77 -0.94 3.86
CA TYR A 42 -17.03 -2.01 3.20
C TYR A 42 -16.70 -3.21 4.10
N GLU A 43 -17.02 -3.14 5.39
CA GLU A 43 -16.84 -4.23 6.36
C GLU A 43 -18.20 -4.68 6.90
N LEU A 44 -18.54 -5.96 6.68
CA LEU A 44 -19.84 -6.52 7.06
C LEU A 44 -19.98 -6.79 8.56
N TYR A 45 -18.87 -7.05 9.25
CA TYR A 45 -18.79 -7.38 10.67
C TYR A 45 -17.49 -6.82 11.24
N ASP A 46 -17.43 -6.70 12.57
CA ASP A 46 -16.28 -6.13 13.26
C ASP A 46 -15.14 -7.20 13.36
N PRO A 47 -13.85 -6.83 13.22
CA PRO A 47 -12.71 -7.72 13.43
C PRO A 47 -12.75 -8.44 14.78
N GLU A 48 -13.24 -7.74 15.79
CA GLU A 48 -13.43 -8.23 17.15
C GLU A 48 -14.37 -9.45 17.18
N ASP A 49 -15.40 -9.48 16.31
CA ASP A 49 -16.35 -10.60 16.22
C ASP A 49 -15.68 -11.90 15.77
N VAL A 50 -14.57 -11.79 15.03
CA VAL A 50 -13.76 -12.93 14.57
C VAL A 50 -12.45 -13.10 15.36
N GLY A 51 -12.36 -12.45 16.53
CA GLY A 51 -11.22 -12.56 17.43
C GLY A 51 -9.95 -11.91 16.90
N ARG A 52 -10.09 -10.91 16.04
CA ARG A 52 -9.00 -10.00 15.66
C ARG A 52 -9.06 -8.78 16.57
N GLY A 53 -7.89 -8.39 17.08
CA GLY A 53 -7.76 -7.16 17.84
C GLY A 53 -7.70 -5.96 16.91
N GLU A 54 -6.89 -4.97 17.29
CA GLU A 54 -6.66 -3.76 16.50
C GLU A 54 -6.36 -4.08 15.02
N PRO A 55 -6.83 -3.25 14.08
CA PRO A 55 -6.50 -3.38 12.67
C PRO A 55 -4.99 -3.48 12.51
N GLU A 56 -4.51 -4.65 12.07
CA GLU A 56 -3.15 -4.76 11.56
C GLU A 56 -3.13 -3.91 10.30
N LEU A 57 -2.60 -2.68 10.40
CA LEU A 57 -2.14 -1.93 9.24
C LEU A 57 -1.02 -2.75 8.64
N LEU A 58 -1.40 -3.71 7.80
CA LEU A 58 -0.46 -4.34 6.91
C LEU A 58 0.01 -3.19 6.03
N GLU A 59 1.28 -2.81 6.22
CA GLU A 59 2.05 -2.15 5.19
C GLU A 59 2.12 -3.16 4.04
N THR A 60 1.01 -3.28 3.30
CA THR A 60 1.07 -3.82 1.97
C THR A 60 2.07 -2.88 1.30
N GLY A 61 3.24 -3.39 0.93
CA GLY A 61 4.23 -2.59 0.22
C GLY A 61 3.69 -2.08 -1.13
N ARG A 62 2.42 -2.37 -1.48
CA ARG A 62 1.56 -1.45 -2.23
C ARG A 62 1.30 -0.23 -1.35
N ILE A 63 2.35 0.57 -1.21
CA ILE A 63 2.28 2.00 -0.93
C ILE A 63 0.99 2.51 -1.54
N ILE A 64 0.29 3.32 -0.77
CA ILE A 64 -0.90 4.10 -1.13
C ILE A 64 -0.62 4.87 -2.43
N THR A 65 -0.69 4.15 -3.55
CA THR A 65 -0.37 4.56 -4.92
C THR A 65 -1.23 3.81 -5.93
N THR A 66 -2.02 2.82 -5.51
CA THR A 66 -2.95 2.09 -6.39
C THR A 66 -4.34 2.70 -6.31
N GLY A 67 -4.51 3.77 -7.09
CA GLY A 67 -5.79 4.35 -7.46
C GLY A 67 -5.63 5.81 -7.85
N GLU A 68 -6.48 6.31 -8.74
CA GLU A 68 -6.63 7.75 -9.05
C GLU A 68 -6.84 8.63 -7.78
N TYR A 69 -7.08 8.01 -6.62
CA TYR A 69 -7.31 8.62 -5.31
C TYR A 69 -6.22 8.31 -4.26
N GLY A 70 -5.13 7.63 -4.62
CA GLY A 70 -3.90 7.54 -3.82
C GLY A 70 -3.19 8.90 -3.82
N GLY A 71 -3.84 9.89 -3.22
CA GLY A 71 -3.47 11.29 -3.36
C GLY A 71 -2.10 11.60 -2.76
N VAL A 72 -1.58 12.77 -3.12
CA VAL A 72 -0.29 13.33 -2.66
C VAL A 72 -0.11 13.22 -1.14
N LYS A 73 -1.19 13.27 -0.34
CA LYS A 73 -1.12 13.14 1.12
C LYS A 73 -0.63 11.76 1.59
N GLY A 74 -1.20 10.67 1.05
CA GLY A 74 -0.79 9.30 1.42
C GLY A 74 0.64 9.03 0.95
N PHE A 75 0.97 9.52 -0.24
CA PHE A 75 2.33 9.49 -0.77
C PHE A 75 3.34 10.22 0.13
N ARG A 76 3.03 11.44 0.57
CA ARG A 76 3.88 12.19 1.50
C ARG A 76 4.06 11.47 2.82
N HIS A 77 3.00 10.90 3.39
CA HIS A 77 3.08 10.12 4.64
C HIS A 77 4.08 8.95 4.55
N VAL A 78 4.12 8.26 3.41
CA VAL A 78 5.07 7.17 3.18
C VAL A 78 6.51 7.71 3.08
N TYR A 79 6.73 8.78 2.32
CA TYR A 79 8.08 9.37 2.19
C TYR A 79 8.57 10.05 3.47
N ASP A 80 7.68 10.62 4.27
CA ASP A 80 8.00 11.19 5.58
C ASP A 80 8.56 10.13 6.53
N LYS A 81 8.00 8.90 6.52
CA LYS A 81 8.57 7.74 7.27
C LYS A 81 9.97 7.35 6.78
N LEU A 82 10.29 7.60 5.51
CA LEU A 82 11.62 7.37 4.94
C LEU A 82 12.60 8.51 5.21
N GLY A 83 12.14 9.60 5.85
CA GLY A 83 12.92 10.81 6.09
C GLY A 83 13.11 11.67 4.83
N ILE A 84 12.22 11.56 3.86
CA ILE A 84 12.25 12.33 2.61
C ILE A 84 11.07 13.29 2.61
N HIS A 85 11.36 14.58 2.46
CA HIS A 85 10.34 15.63 2.45
C HIS A 85 10.39 16.38 1.12
N PHE A 86 9.24 16.50 0.46
CA PHE A 86 9.11 17.28 -0.77
C PHE A 86 8.83 18.75 -0.47
N HIS A 87 9.42 19.67 -1.23
CA HIS A 87 9.26 21.11 -1.09
C HIS A 87 7.84 21.58 -1.38
N ASP A 88 7.21 21.01 -2.41
CA ASP A 88 5.85 21.35 -2.81
C ASP A 88 5.08 20.13 -3.35
N ASP A 89 3.80 20.34 -3.62
CA ASP A 89 2.93 19.30 -4.17
C ASP A 89 3.29 18.93 -5.61
N ASN A 90 3.94 19.80 -6.38
CA ASN A 90 4.31 19.52 -7.77
C ASN A 90 5.51 18.56 -7.82
N GLU A 91 6.49 18.75 -6.95
CA GLU A 91 7.61 17.82 -6.76
C GLU A 91 7.08 16.45 -6.31
N ALA A 92 6.21 16.42 -5.30
CA ALA A 92 5.61 15.19 -4.83
C ALA A 92 4.82 14.47 -5.94
N ARG A 93 4.06 15.20 -6.78
CA ARG A 93 3.34 14.62 -7.93
C ARG A 93 4.26 14.01 -8.97
N LYS A 94 5.39 14.66 -9.30
CA LYS A 94 6.35 14.12 -10.28
C LYS A 94 6.93 12.78 -9.82
N VAL A 95 7.28 12.68 -8.54
CA VAL A 95 7.83 11.44 -7.97
C VAL A 95 6.74 10.38 -7.84
N LEU A 96 5.51 10.78 -7.45
CA LEU A 96 4.34 9.92 -7.41
C LEU A 96 4.06 9.25 -8.77
N GLU A 97 4.09 10.01 -9.87
CA GLU A 97 3.92 9.48 -11.22
C GLU A 97 4.96 8.42 -11.58
N LEU A 98 6.23 8.64 -11.21
CA LEU A 98 7.32 7.68 -11.45
C LEU A 98 7.14 6.40 -10.63
N VAL A 99 6.75 6.51 -9.36
CA VAL A 99 6.46 5.35 -8.50
C VAL A 99 5.28 4.55 -9.05
N GLN A 100 4.21 5.23 -9.48
CA GLN A 100 3.06 4.56 -10.11
C GLN A 100 3.47 3.81 -11.37
N TYR A 101 4.30 4.41 -12.21
CA TYR A 101 4.78 3.79 -13.44
C TYR A 101 5.68 2.58 -13.16
N ALA A 102 6.60 2.68 -12.20
CA ALA A 102 7.45 1.56 -11.77
C ALA A 102 6.64 0.40 -11.17
N ASN A 103 5.60 0.71 -10.38
CA ASN A 103 4.68 -0.28 -9.82
C ASN A 103 3.87 -0.99 -10.94
N LEU A 104 3.36 -0.24 -11.92
CA LEU A 104 2.66 -0.82 -13.08
C LEU A 104 3.51 -1.81 -13.87
N HIS A 105 4.80 -1.51 -14.05
CA HIS A 105 5.73 -2.40 -14.76
C HIS A 105 6.06 -3.68 -14.00
N THR A 106 6.26 -3.58 -12.69
CA THR A 106 6.70 -4.71 -11.87
C THR A 106 5.53 -5.53 -11.31
N GLN A 107 4.34 -4.94 -11.23
CA GLN A 107 3.16 -5.42 -10.52
C GLN A 107 3.46 -5.84 -9.07
N LYS A 108 4.53 -5.27 -8.49
CA LYS A 108 5.02 -5.57 -7.15
C LYS A 108 5.06 -4.30 -6.32
N PRO A 109 4.87 -4.43 -5.00
CA PRO A 109 5.34 -3.47 -4.03
C PRO A 109 6.73 -2.91 -4.34
N MET A 110 6.89 -1.59 -4.23
CA MET A 110 8.22 -0.98 -4.27
C MET A 110 8.86 -1.09 -2.89
N THR A 111 10.15 -1.43 -2.87
CA THR A 111 10.99 -1.44 -1.67
C THR A 111 11.38 -0.03 -1.26
N ASP A 112 11.75 0.17 0.00
CA ASP A 112 12.23 1.45 0.52
C ASP A 112 13.41 2.01 -0.30
N ASP A 113 14.33 1.14 -0.75
CA ASP A 113 15.48 1.52 -1.56
C ASP A 113 15.06 2.00 -2.95
N GLU A 114 14.07 1.36 -3.57
CA GLU A 114 13.52 1.80 -4.86
C GLU A 114 12.82 3.16 -4.73
N LEU A 115 12.07 3.39 -3.66
CA LEU A 115 11.45 4.69 -3.40
C LEU A 115 12.49 5.79 -3.18
N ARG A 116 13.51 5.49 -2.35
CA ARG A 116 14.64 6.41 -2.13
C ARG A 116 15.33 6.74 -3.44
N PHE A 117 15.57 5.73 -4.29
CA PHE A 117 16.18 5.94 -5.60
C PHE A 117 15.34 6.85 -6.49
N ILE A 118 14.03 6.60 -6.60
CA ILE A 118 13.14 7.41 -7.46
C ILE A 118 13.07 8.86 -6.96
N ALA A 119 12.98 9.09 -5.65
CA ALA A 119 12.95 10.45 -5.10
C ALA A 119 14.29 11.17 -5.20
N GLN A 120 15.42 10.49 -5.01
CA GLN A 120 16.74 11.11 -5.06
C GLN A 120 17.20 11.38 -6.50
N TYR A 121 16.80 10.52 -7.45
CA TYR A 121 17.22 10.59 -8.85
C TYR A 121 16.04 10.51 -9.83
N PRO A 122 15.04 11.42 -9.76
CA PRO A 122 13.81 11.31 -10.55
C PRO A 122 14.07 11.36 -12.06
N ASP A 123 15.05 12.14 -12.52
CA ASP A 123 15.40 12.19 -13.94
C ASP A 123 16.07 10.90 -14.44
N ILE A 124 16.86 10.23 -13.58
CA ILE A 124 17.50 8.95 -13.90
C ILE A 124 16.44 7.86 -13.88
N ALA A 125 15.60 7.81 -12.84
CA ALA A 125 14.48 6.89 -12.75
C ALA A 125 13.54 7.04 -13.95
N ARG A 126 13.17 8.27 -14.33
CA ARG A 126 12.39 8.51 -15.54
C ARG A 126 13.09 7.95 -16.77
N LYS A 127 14.38 8.23 -16.96
CA LYS A 127 15.12 7.67 -18.11
C LYS A 127 15.07 6.15 -18.09
N ILE A 128 15.37 5.48 -16.98
CA ILE A 128 15.33 4.01 -16.87
C ILE A 128 13.93 3.45 -17.19
N LEU A 129 12.89 4.06 -16.63
CA LEU A 129 11.50 3.64 -16.81
C LEU A 129 10.99 3.90 -18.23
N THR A 130 11.44 4.98 -18.87
CA THR A 130 11.08 5.36 -20.25
C THR A 130 12.05 4.82 -21.31
N SER A 131 13.22 4.32 -20.91
CA SER A 131 14.24 3.81 -21.82
C SER A 131 13.90 2.39 -22.25
N ASN A 132 12.96 2.37 -23.19
CA ASN A 132 12.54 1.33 -24.13
C ASN A 132 11.79 0.08 -23.62
N PRO A 133 10.75 -0.37 -24.37
CA PRO A 133 10.33 -1.78 -24.36
C PRO A 133 11.42 -2.73 -24.85
#